data_AF-A0A7X9HCC4-F1
#
_entry.id   AF-A0A7X9HCC4-F1
#
_cell.length_a   1.000
_cell.length_b   1.000
_cell.length_c   1.000
_cell.angle_alpha   90.00
_cell.angle_beta   90.00
_cell.angle_gamma   90.00
#
_symmetry.space_group_name_H-M   'P 1'
#
loop_
_entity.id
_entity.type
_entity.pdbx_description
1 polymer ?
#
loop_
_entity_poly.entity_id
_entity_poly.type
_entity_poly.pdbx_seq_one_letter_code
_entity_poly.pdbx_strand_id
1 'polypeptide(L)'
;MNSVTSKLIERVGQLLEKGQRVAATKRSNSSEHVIAPSTVNSPLFHEWKNNSQNFISMVCGEDSPYYKNFIEGVKTAHPSDVDHGIGILTALKEDLELGYLTRVKDLVSAEIFTDFIDMAQHLLGNSYKDPAASLVGAVLENGLRQIAQKHAVEIKSGDDIGSLNTKLADNR
;
A
#
# COMPACT_ATOMS: atom_id res chain seq x y z
N MET A 1 -0.86 -3.60 16.77
CA MET A 1 -0.93 -3.34 15.31
C MET A 1 -1.67 -2.02 15.12
N ASN A 2 -1.14 -1.07 14.34
CA ASN A 2 -1.76 0.25 14.14
C ASN A 2 -3.05 0.12 13.28
N SER A 3 -4.04 1.00 13.51
CA SER A 3 -5.29 1.17 12.75
C SER A 3 -5.15 1.02 11.24
N VAL A 4 -4.16 1.68 10.62
CA VAL A 4 -3.93 1.57 9.17
C VAL A 4 -3.54 0.15 8.76
N THR A 5 -2.57 -0.46 9.44
CA THR A 5 -2.14 -1.83 9.13
C THR A 5 -3.30 -2.82 9.27
N SER A 6 -4.12 -2.69 10.32
CA SER A 6 -5.31 -3.53 10.51
C SER A 6 -6.31 -3.38 9.36
N LYS A 7 -6.58 -2.16 8.89
CA LYS A 7 -7.45 -1.91 7.73
C LYS A 7 -6.90 -2.51 6.43
N LEU A 8 -5.57 -2.47 6.24
CA LEU A 8 -4.93 -3.08 5.06
C LEU A 8 -5.04 -4.62 5.09
N ILE A 9 -4.83 -5.24 6.26
CA ILE A 9 -4.98 -6.69 6.46
C ILE A 9 -6.44 -7.13 6.25
N GLU A 10 -7.39 -6.37 6.78
CA GLU A 10 -8.81 -6.61 6.54
C GLU A 10 -9.13 -6.52 5.04
N ARG A 11 -8.62 -5.49 4.37
CA ARG A 11 -8.86 -5.28 2.95
C ARG A 11 -8.33 -6.42 2.08
N VAL A 12 -7.10 -6.89 2.32
CA VAL A 12 -6.56 -8.04 1.58
C VAL A 12 -7.35 -9.33 1.88
N GLY A 13 -7.85 -9.49 3.11
CA GLY A 13 -8.79 -10.57 3.47
C GLY A 13 -10.06 -10.55 2.63
N GLN A 14 -10.72 -9.40 2.50
CA GLN A 14 -11.90 -9.22 1.64
C GLN A 14 -11.61 -9.54 0.15
N LEU A 15 -10.42 -9.18 -0.33
CA LEU A 15 -10.00 -9.49 -1.70
C LEU A 15 -9.73 -10.98 -1.91
N LEU A 16 -9.20 -11.68 -0.91
CA LEU A 16 -9.04 -13.13 -0.94
C LEU A 16 -10.40 -13.85 -0.98
N GLU A 17 -11.36 -13.45 -0.14
CA GLU A 17 -12.72 -13.98 -0.18
C GLU A 17 -13.38 -13.74 -1.55
N LYS A 18 -13.19 -12.56 -2.13
CA LYS A 18 -13.67 -12.24 -3.47
C LYS A 18 -13.02 -13.12 -4.53
N GLY A 19 -11.72 -13.38 -4.43
CA GLY A 19 -10.99 -14.29 -5.31
C GLY A 19 -11.53 -15.73 -5.21
N GLN A 20 -11.78 -16.22 -4.01
CA GLN A 20 -12.37 -17.54 -3.77
C GLN A 20 -13.77 -17.66 -4.39
N ARG A 21 -14.59 -16.60 -4.29
CA ARG A 21 -15.90 -16.53 -4.95
C ARG A 21 -15.77 -16.59 -6.48
N VAL A 22 -14.77 -15.95 -7.07
CA VAL A 22 -14.47 -16.06 -8.50
C VAL A 22 -14.07 -17.50 -8.85
N ALA A 23 -13.16 -18.10 -8.08
CA ALA A 23 -12.71 -19.49 -8.28
C ALA A 23 -13.88 -20.49 -8.25
N ALA A 24 -14.84 -20.30 -7.35
CA ALA A 24 -16.05 -21.12 -7.25
C ALA A 24 -16.95 -21.06 -8.50
N THR A 25 -16.76 -20.07 -9.39
CA THR A 25 -17.53 -19.97 -10.65
C THR A 25 -16.92 -20.76 -11.81
N LYS A 26 -15.89 -21.59 -11.55
CA LYS A 26 -15.23 -22.42 -12.56
C LYS A 26 -16.24 -23.26 -13.34
N ARG A 27 -16.15 -23.19 -14.67
CA ARG A 27 -16.94 -24.00 -15.61
C ARG A 27 -15.99 -24.74 -16.55
N SER A 28 -16.28 -26.03 -16.77
CA SER A 28 -15.63 -26.77 -17.84
C SER A 28 -16.34 -26.42 -19.15
N ASN A 29 -15.58 -25.97 -20.13
CA ASN A 29 -16.08 -25.70 -21.48
C ASN A 29 -15.81 -26.88 -22.43
N SER A 30 -15.17 -27.94 -21.93
CA SER A 30 -14.86 -29.13 -22.73
C SER A 30 -16.12 -29.95 -22.96
N SER A 31 -16.25 -30.50 -24.17
CA SER A 31 -17.28 -31.48 -24.54
C SER A 31 -16.62 -32.76 -25.05
N GLU A 32 -17.40 -33.80 -25.30
CA GLU A 32 -16.92 -35.12 -25.75
C GLU A 32 -16.03 -35.05 -27.00
N HIS A 33 -16.17 -34.01 -27.83
CA HIS A 33 -15.44 -33.85 -29.09
C HIS A 33 -14.53 -32.61 -29.12
N VAL A 34 -14.51 -31.78 -28.08
CA VAL A 34 -13.77 -30.51 -28.06
C VAL A 34 -13.10 -30.29 -26.70
N ILE A 35 -11.77 -30.19 -26.70
CA ILE A 35 -10.99 -29.76 -25.53
C ILE A 35 -10.96 -28.23 -25.54
N ALA A 36 -11.61 -27.61 -24.57
CA ALA A 36 -11.61 -26.16 -24.38
C ALA A 36 -11.20 -25.81 -22.94
N PRO A 37 -10.40 -24.75 -22.75
CA PRO A 37 -9.94 -24.35 -21.42
C PRO A 37 -11.13 -24.01 -20.52
N SER A 38 -11.03 -24.39 -19.25
CA SER A 38 -12.00 -23.97 -18.24
C SER A 38 -11.95 -22.45 -18.05
N THR A 39 -13.09 -21.85 -17.77
CA THR A 39 -13.20 -20.40 -17.51
C THR A 39 -13.88 -20.16 -16.17
N VAL A 40 -13.70 -18.96 -15.65
CA VAL A 40 -14.49 -18.41 -14.54
C VAL A 40 -15.43 -17.33 -15.05
N ASN A 41 -16.35 -16.87 -14.21
CA ASN A 41 -17.23 -15.75 -14.54
C ASN A 41 -16.40 -14.48 -14.81
N SER A 42 -16.41 -14.03 -16.07
CA SER A 42 -15.58 -12.91 -16.53
C SER A 42 -15.87 -11.58 -15.82
N PRO A 43 -17.14 -11.13 -15.66
CA PRO A 43 -17.44 -9.92 -14.89
C PRO A 43 -16.87 -9.95 -13.45
N LEU A 44 -17.12 -11.02 -12.71
CA LEU A 44 -16.61 -11.17 -11.33
C LEU A 44 -15.09 -11.22 -11.29
N PHE A 45 -14.46 -11.88 -12.27
CA PHE A 45 -13.01 -11.91 -12.43
C PHE A 45 -12.44 -10.50 -12.62
N HIS A 46 -12.96 -9.72 -13.57
CA HIS A 46 -12.43 -8.38 -13.85
C HIS A 46 -12.67 -7.43 -12.67
N GLU A 47 -13.80 -7.54 -11.98
CA GLU A 47 -14.09 -6.77 -10.78
C GLU A 47 -13.13 -7.10 -9.62
N TRP A 48 -12.79 -8.38 -9.45
CA TRP A 48 -11.80 -8.80 -8.44
C TRP A 48 -10.38 -8.38 -8.84
N LYS A 49 -10.00 -8.60 -10.09
CA LYS A 49 -8.69 -8.24 -10.65
C LYS A 49 -8.41 -6.75 -10.48
N ASN A 50 -9.34 -5.88 -10.89
CA ASN A 50 -9.15 -4.44 -10.80
C ASN A 50 -9.01 -3.96 -9.35
N ASN A 51 -9.85 -4.48 -8.45
CA ASN A 51 -9.76 -4.14 -7.03
C ASN A 51 -8.44 -4.60 -6.40
N SER A 52 -7.96 -5.78 -6.78
CA SER A 52 -6.71 -6.35 -6.26
C SER A 52 -5.50 -5.60 -6.81
N GLN A 53 -5.47 -5.33 -8.12
CA GLN A 53 -4.41 -4.55 -8.77
C GLN A 53 -4.27 -3.16 -8.13
N ASN A 54 -5.39 -2.44 -7.96
CA ASN A 54 -5.37 -1.12 -7.33
C ASN A 54 -4.85 -1.17 -5.89
N PHE A 55 -5.30 -2.16 -5.11
CA PHE A 55 -4.83 -2.36 -3.74
C PHE A 55 -3.32 -2.63 -3.68
N ILE A 56 -2.82 -3.53 -4.53
CA ILE A 56 -1.39 -3.86 -4.58
C ILE A 56 -0.56 -2.63 -4.99
N SER A 57 -1.00 -1.85 -6.00
CA SER A 57 -0.34 -0.60 -6.39
C SER A 57 -0.25 0.38 -5.21
N MET A 58 -1.36 0.57 -4.49
CA MET A 58 -1.41 1.47 -3.34
C MET A 58 -0.46 1.04 -2.21
N VAL A 59 -0.47 -0.25 -1.86
CA VAL A 59 0.25 -0.81 -0.70
C VAL A 59 1.72 -1.07 -0.99
N CYS A 60 2.04 -1.54 -2.19
CA CYS A 60 3.39 -1.99 -2.55
C CYS A 60 4.10 -1.05 -3.55
N GLY A 61 3.35 -0.23 -4.29
CA GLY A 61 3.87 0.52 -5.44
C GLY A 61 3.95 -0.32 -6.70
N GLU A 62 3.90 0.34 -7.85
CA GLU A 62 3.89 -0.32 -9.17
C GLU A 62 5.21 -1.01 -9.52
N ASP A 63 6.31 -0.56 -8.92
CA ASP A 63 7.62 -1.19 -9.12
C ASP A 63 7.83 -2.48 -8.32
N SER A 64 6.91 -2.80 -7.40
CA SER A 64 7.05 -3.97 -6.52
C SER A 64 6.91 -5.30 -7.26
N PRO A 65 7.59 -6.37 -6.78
CA PRO A 65 7.37 -7.72 -7.29
C PRO A 65 5.90 -8.15 -7.21
N TYR A 66 5.19 -7.78 -6.14
CA TYR A 66 3.76 -8.06 -5.99
C TYR A 66 2.92 -7.48 -7.14
N TYR A 67 3.15 -6.20 -7.50
CA TYR A 67 2.39 -5.57 -8.57
C TYR A 67 2.73 -6.18 -9.93
N LYS A 68 4.02 -6.29 -10.25
CA LYS A 68 4.50 -6.82 -11.54
C LYS A 68 4.01 -8.25 -11.78
N ASN A 69 4.19 -9.13 -10.79
CA ASN A 69 3.72 -10.52 -10.88
C ASN A 69 2.20 -10.61 -11.01
N PHE A 70 1.44 -9.72 -10.34
CA PHE A 70 -0.02 -9.72 -10.45
C PHE A 70 -0.48 -9.33 -11.86
N ILE A 71 0.09 -8.28 -12.46
CA ILE A 71 -0.24 -7.87 -13.84
C ILE A 71 0.13 -8.97 -14.84
N GLU A 72 1.28 -9.60 -14.64
CA GLU A 72 1.79 -10.63 -15.55
C GLU A 72 1.03 -11.95 -15.44
N GLY A 73 0.62 -12.35 -14.23
CA GLY A 73 -0.01 -13.64 -13.95
C GLY A 73 -1.54 -13.62 -13.91
N VAL A 74 -2.18 -12.44 -13.80
CA VAL A 74 -3.64 -12.31 -13.68
C VAL A 74 -4.23 -11.55 -14.87
N LYS A 75 -4.25 -12.19 -16.05
CA LYS A 75 -4.57 -11.52 -17.31
C LYS A 75 -6.00 -11.78 -17.76
N THR A 76 -6.43 -13.03 -17.67
CA THR A 76 -7.63 -13.55 -18.31
C THR A 76 -8.52 -14.28 -17.29
N ALA A 77 -9.80 -14.44 -17.62
CA ALA A 77 -10.79 -15.12 -16.76
C ALA A 77 -10.62 -16.66 -16.78
N HIS A 78 -9.39 -17.12 -16.57
CA HIS A 78 -9.03 -18.52 -16.41
C HIS A 78 -8.82 -18.86 -14.93
N PRO A 79 -9.15 -20.08 -14.50
CA PRO A 79 -8.91 -20.51 -13.12
C PRO A 79 -7.46 -20.36 -12.67
N SER A 80 -6.48 -20.63 -13.55
CA SER A 80 -5.05 -20.49 -13.25
C SER A 80 -4.67 -19.06 -12.84
N ASP A 81 -5.25 -18.07 -13.50
CA ASP A 81 -4.99 -16.65 -13.24
C ASP A 81 -5.61 -16.24 -11.89
N VAL A 82 -6.75 -16.84 -11.53
CA VAL A 82 -7.37 -16.65 -10.21
C VAL A 82 -6.50 -17.26 -9.11
N ASP A 83 -6.03 -18.49 -9.31
CA ASP A 83 -5.14 -19.16 -8.35
C ASP A 83 -3.84 -18.35 -8.16
N HIS A 84 -3.28 -17.83 -9.24
CA HIS A 84 -2.09 -16.98 -9.19
C HIS A 84 -2.32 -15.70 -8.37
N GLY A 85 -3.42 -14.99 -8.63
CA GLY A 85 -3.76 -13.78 -7.89
C GLY A 85 -4.05 -14.04 -6.41
N ILE A 86 -4.71 -15.17 -6.07
CA ILE A 86 -4.93 -15.59 -4.67
C ILE A 86 -3.60 -15.86 -3.98
N GLY A 87 -2.65 -16.54 -4.64
CA GLY A 87 -1.32 -16.80 -4.10
C GLY A 87 -0.56 -15.50 -3.76
N ILE A 88 -0.58 -14.54 -4.69
CA ILE A 88 0.04 -13.21 -4.49
C ILE A 88 -0.63 -12.48 -3.31
N LEU A 89 -1.96 -12.43 -3.26
CA LEU A 89 -2.68 -11.75 -2.18
C LEU A 89 -2.46 -12.42 -0.81
N THR A 90 -2.29 -13.75 -0.78
CA THR A 90 -2.00 -14.50 0.44
C THR A 90 -0.62 -14.14 0.97
N ALA A 91 0.41 -14.17 0.12
CA ALA A 91 1.76 -13.76 0.49
C ALA A 91 1.81 -12.29 0.92
N LEU A 92 1.07 -11.41 0.23
CA LEU A 92 0.97 -10.00 0.60
C LEU A 92 0.33 -9.82 1.99
N LYS A 93 -0.69 -10.62 2.32
CA LYS A 93 -1.33 -10.60 3.64
C LYS A 93 -0.35 -11.00 4.74
N GLU A 94 0.44 -12.05 4.52
CA GLU A 94 1.47 -12.50 5.47
C GLU A 94 2.51 -11.40 5.72
N ASP A 95 3.04 -10.78 4.66
CA ASP A 95 4.00 -9.68 4.78
C ASP A 95 3.42 -8.45 5.49
N LEU A 96 2.12 -8.17 5.32
CA LEU A 96 1.41 -7.13 6.06
C LEU A 96 1.31 -7.47 7.55
N GLU A 97 0.97 -8.72 7.89
CA GLU A 97 0.86 -9.20 9.27
C GLU A 97 2.20 -9.19 10.00
N LEU A 98 3.29 -9.53 9.29
CA LEU A 98 4.66 -9.54 9.81
C LEU A 98 5.35 -8.16 9.76
N GLY A 99 4.77 -7.18 9.07
CA GLY A 99 5.27 -5.80 9.01
C GLY A 99 6.50 -5.61 8.11
N TYR A 100 6.64 -6.42 7.06
CA TYR A 100 7.78 -6.40 6.15
C TYR A 100 7.70 -5.33 5.06
N LEU A 101 6.55 -4.68 4.89
CA LEU A 101 6.34 -3.65 3.86
C LEU A 101 6.75 -2.25 4.35
N THR A 102 7.91 -1.76 3.89
CA THR A 102 8.40 -0.41 4.22
C THR A 102 7.42 0.69 3.86
N ARG A 103 6.73 0.59 2.72
CA ARG A 103 5.73 1.57 2.29
C ARG A 103 4.54 1.69 3.25
N VAL A 104 4.20 0.61 3.98
CA VAL A 104 3.17 0.66 5.02
C VAL A 104 3.65 1.47 6.23
N LYS A 105 4.95 1.42 6.56
CA LYS A 105 5.54 2.29 7.59
C LYS A 105 5.44 3.77 7.20
N ASP A 106 5.64 4.09 5.93
CA ASP A 106 5.47 5.46 5.41
C ASP A 106 4.01 5.92 5.56
N LEU A 107 3.03 5.06 5.19
CA LEU A 107 1.60 5.36 5.32
C LEU A 107 1.19 5.58 6.78
N VAL A 108 1.67 4.73 7.69
CA VAL A 108 1.44 4.88 9.14
C VAL A 108 2.06 6.17 9.66
N SER A 109 3.27 6.51 9.22
CA SER A 109 3.93 7.76 9.61
C SER A 109 3.13 8.98 9.14
N ALA A 110 2.58 8.94 7.93
CA ALA A 110 1.74 10.02 7.40
C ALA A 110 0.44 10.22 8.19
N GLU A 111 -0.22 9.13 8.63
CA GLU A 111 -1.40 9.21 9.50
C GLU A 111 -1.04 9.88 10.84
N ILE A 112 0.04 9.43 11.48
CA ILE A 112 0.53 10.00 12.75
C ILE A 112 0.90 11.48 12.59
N PHE A 113 1.54 11.86 11.49
CA PHE A 113 1.83 13.27 11.21
C PHE A 113 0.57 14.10 11.01
N THR A 114 -0.47 13.53 10.39
CA THR A 114 -1.75 14.20 10.23
C THR A 114 -2.39 14.46 11.61
N ASP A 115 -2.40 13.46 12.49
CA ASP A 115 -2.89 13.62 13.87
C ASP A 115 -2.12 14.71 14.64
N PHE A 116 -0.80 14.79 14.47
CA PHE A 116 0.01 15.86 15.08
C PHE A 116 -0.27 17.24 14.50
N ILE A 117 -0.51 17.34 13.20
CA ILE A 117 -0.91 18.59 12.55
C ILE A 117 -2.28 19.04 13.06
N ASP A 118 -3.24 18.13 13.20
CA ASP A 118 -4.57 18.42 13.73
C ASP A 118 -4.49 18.87 15.20
N MET A 119 -3.67 18.21 16.02
CA MET A 119 -3.38 18.65 17.39
C MET A 119 -2.76 20.05 17.43
N ALA A 120 -1.84 20.37 16.53
CA ALA A 120 -1.26 21.70 16.44
C ALA A 120 -2.29 22.77 16.03
N GLN A 121 -3.21 22.44 15.12
CA GLN A 121 -4.32 23.33 14.78
C GLN A 121 -5.24 23.58 15.98
N HIS A 122 -5.53 22.56 16.78
CA HIS A 122 -6.27 22.72 18.03
C HIS A 122 -5.55 23.62 19.04
N LEU A 123 -4.23 23.48 19.21
CA LEU A 123 -3.44 24.36 20.06
C LEU A 123 -3.48 25.81 19.58
N LEU A 124 -3.30 26.01 18.27
CA LEU A 124 -3.35 27.33 17.65
C LEU A 124 -4.72 28.00 17.82
N GLY A 125 -5.82 27.25 17.61
CA GLY A 125 -7.18 27.74 17.81
C GLY A 125 -7.48 28.16 19.25
N ASN A 126 -6.78 27.57 20.23
CA ASN A 126 -6.83 27.94 21.65
C ASN A 126 -5.78 28.99 22.05
N SER A 127 -5.17 29.68 21.08
CA SER A 127 -4.13 30.71 21.29
C SER A 127 -2.81 30.22 21.90
N TYR A 128 -2.55 28.91 21.94
CA TYR A 128 -1.26 28.32 22.34
C TYR A 128 -0.29 28.28 21.16
N LYS A 129 0.23 29.46 20.79
CA LYS A 129 1.06 29.64 19.58
C LYS A 129 2.42 28.94 19.65
N ASP A 130 3.13 29.06 20.76
CA ASP A 130 4.48 28.47 20.89
C ASP A 130 4.43 26.92 20.88
N PRO A 131 3.51 26.26 21.62
CA PRO A 131 3.34 24.81 21.53
C PRO A 131 2.91 24.34 20.13
N ALA A 132 2.01 25.08 19.47
CA ALA A 132 1.59 24.76 18.11
C ALA A 132 2.77 24.84 17.11
N ALA A 133 3.56 25.92 17.18
CA ALA A 133 4.73 26.11 16.32
C ALA A 133 5.80 25.03 16.56
N SER A 134 6.06 24.70 17.82
CA SER A 134 6.99 23.62 18.21
C SER A 134 6.56 22.27 17.65
N LEU A 135 5.28 21.91 17.80
CA LEU A 135 4.74 20.63 17.31
C LEU A 135 4.81 20.52 15.78
N VAL A 136 4.35 21.54 15.05
CA VAL A 136 4.42 21.54 13.57
C VAL A 136 5.88 21.53 13.10
N GLY A 137 6.76 22.26 13.78
CA GLY A 137 8.21 22.25 13.48
C GLY A 137 8.80 20.85 13.60
N ALA A 138 8.49 20.13 14.68
CA ALA A 138 8.95 18.76 14.88
C ALA A 138 8.42 17.79 13.80
N VAL A 139 7.14 17.92 13.42
CA VAL A 139 6.55 17.12 12.33
C VAL A 139 7.25 17.40 11.00
N LEU A 140 7.47 18.67 10.67
CA LEU A 140 8.14 19.08 9.44
C LEU A 140 9.59 18.57 9.39
N GLU A 141 10.35 18.74 10.47
CA GLU A 141 11.73 18.27 10.54
C GLU A 141 11.82 16.76 10.34
N ASN A 142 10.97 15.98 11.02
CA ASN A 142 10.94 14.54 10.87
C ASN A 142 10.57 14.12 9.44
N GLY A 143 9.60 14.79 8.82
CA GLY A 143 9.25 14.58 7.42
C GLY A 143 10.43 14.84 6.47
N LEU A 144 11.15 15.96 6.65
CA LEU A 144 12.34 16.27 5.86
C LEU A 144 13.46 15.23 6.05
N ARG A 145 13.68 14.75 7.27
CA ARG A 145 14.66 13.68 7.54
C ARG A 145 14.29 12.37 6.84
N GLN A 146 13.02 11.97 6.87
CA GLN A 146 12.55 10.77 6.16
C GLN A 146 12.74 10.89 4.64
N ILE A 147 12.43 12.06 4.06
CA ILE A 147 12.66 12.33 2.63
C ILE A 147 14.16 12.25 2.30
N ALA A 148 15.02 12.89 3.10
CA ALA A 148 16.46 12.86 2.90
C ALA A 148 17.02 11.42 2.95
N GLN A 149 16.57 10.58 3.89
CA GLN A 149 16.96 9.16 3.94
C GLN A 149 16.53 8.40 2.69
N LYS A 150 15.30 8.63 2.20
CA LYS A 150 14.79 7.98 0.99
C LYS A 150 15.59 8.33 -0.26
N HIS A 151 16.14 9.55 -0.32
CA HIS A 151 16.99 10.03 -1.39
C HIS A 151 18.49 9.82 -1.13
N ALA A 152 18.85 9.00 -0.12
CA ALA A 152 20.23 8.71 0.28
C ALA A 152 21.10 9.96 0.54
N VAL A 153 20.49 11.05 1.03
CA VAL A 153 21.17 12.27 1.42
C VAL A 153 21.77 12.12 2.81
N GLU A 154 23.01 12.59 3.01
CA GLU A 154 23.70 12.50 4.30
C GLU A 154 23.10 13.46 5.34
N ILE A 155 22.60 12.90 6.44
CA ILE A 155 21.99 13.64 7.56
C ILE A 155 22.88 13.56 8.79
N LYS A 156 23.05 14.69 9.48
CA LYS A 156 23.74 14.81 10.76
C LYS A 156 22.72 15.13 11.87
N SER A 157 23.06 14.77 13.11
CA SER A 157 22.19 15.01 14.26
C SER A 157 21.93 16.50 14.53
N GLY A 158 22.83 17.40 14.10
CA GLY A 158 22.68 18.84 14.25
C GLY A 158 22.02 19.55 13.07
N ASP A 159 21.59 18.82 12.03
CA ASP A 159 20.91 19.44 10.89
C ASP A 159 19.52 19.92 11.33
N ASP A 160 19.23 21.19 11.15
CA ASP A 160 17.90 21.78 11.35
C ASP A 160 17.06 21.77 10.06
N ILE A 161 15.82 22.24 10.15
CA ILE A 161 14.90 22.35 9.00
C ILE A 161 15.54 23.09 7.83
N GLY A 162 16.27 24.18 8.09
CA GLY A 162 16.93 24.98 7.05
C GLY A 162 18.00 24.17 6.32
N SER A 163 18.88 23.53 7.08
CA SER A 163 19.98 22.69 6.57
C SER A 163 19.45 21.50 5.77
N LEU A 164 18.42 20.82 6.26
CA LEU A 164 17.76 19.72 5.57
C LEU A 164 17.16 20.17 4.23
N ASN A 165 16.49 21.33 4.22
CA ASN A 165 15.87 21.86 3.01
C ASN A 165 16.91 22.21 1.94
N THR A 166 18.03 22.84 2.31
CA THR A 166 19.14 23.11 1.38
C THR A 166 19.72 21.82 0.81
N LYS A 167 20.04 20.84 1.67
CA LYS A 167 20.60 19.54 1.21
C LYS A 167 19.68 18.79 0.24
N LEU A 168 18.36 18.87 0.44
CA LEU A 168 17.36 18.27 -0.44
C LEU A 168 17.21 19.04 -1.75
N ALA A 169 17.33 20.37 -1.72
CA ALA A 169 17.26 21.20 -2.93
C ALA A 169 18.47 20.99 -3.85
N ASP A 170 19.66 20.82 -3.27
CA ASP A 170 20.92 20.69 -4.00
C ASP A 170 21.15 19.28 -4.59
N ASN A 171 20.46 18.25 -4.07
CA ASN A 171 20.53 16.85 -4.55
C ASN A 171 19.54 16.52 -5.71
N ARG A 172 19.23 17.50 -6.56
CA ARG A 172 18.34 17.32 -7.72
C ARG A 172 19.06 16.77 -8.95
#